data_AF-A0A662J6W6-F1
#
_entry.id   AF-A0A662J6W6-F1
#
_cell.length_a   1.000
_cell.length_b   1.000
_cell.length_c   1.000
_cell.angle_alpha   90.00
_cell.angle_beta   90.00
_cell.angle_gamma   90.00
#
_symmetry.space_group_name_H-M   'P 1'
#
loop_
_entity.id
_entity.type
_entity.pdbx_description
1 polymer ?
#
loop_
_entity_poly.entity_id
_entity_poly.type
_entity_poly.pdbx_seq_one_letter_code
_entity_poly.pdbx_strand_id
1 'polypeptide(L)' 'MKLPDEWVEKADFLIKDAERHLEEGVYWITCFEAQQAAELYLKALHLALTELHP' A
#
# COMPACT_ATOMS: atom_id res chain seq x y z
N MET A 1 -12.72 14.15 2.07
CA MET A 1 -11.28 14.28 1.73
C MET A 1 -11.00 13.31 0.61
N LYS A 2 -10.35 13.75 -0.48
CA LYS A 2 -9.93 12.84 -1.56
C LYS A 2 -8.47 12.46 -1.32
N LEU A 3 -8.16 11.17 -1.36
CA LEU A 3 -6.78 10.70 -1.30
C LEU A 3 -6.11 10.84 -2.68
N PRO A 4 -4.79 11.07 -2.76
CA PRO A 4 -4.09 11.07 -4.04
C PRO A 4 -4.11 9.68 -4.68
N ASP A 5 -4.73 9.59 -5.86
CA ASP A 5 -4.97 8.33 -6.56
C ASP A 5 -3.67 7.56 -6.85
N GLU A 6 -2.56 8.26 -7.14
CA GLU A 6 -1.24 7.65 -7.41
C GLU A 6 -0.77 6.70 -6.30
N TRP A 7 -0.95 7.08 -5.03
CA TRP A 7 -0.47 6.28 -3.89
C TRP A 7 -1.44 5.16 -3.55
N VAL A 8 -2.74 5.43 -3.70
CA VAL A 8 -3.81 4.45 -3.48
C VAL A 8 -3.71 3.32 -4.51
N GLU A 9 -3.55 3.64 -5.80
CA GLU A 9 -3.44 2.64 -6.87
C GLU A 9 -2.24 1.72 -6.69
N LYS A 10 -1.09 2.25 -6.26
CA LYS A 10 0.10 1.45 -5.96
C LYS A 10 -0.11 0.56 -4.73
N ALA A 11 -0.78 1.07 -3.70
CA ALA A 11 -1.12 0.28 -2.51
C ALA A 11 -2.10 -0.86 -2.84
N ASP A 12 -3.12 -0.58 -3.66
CA ASP A 12 -4.08 -1.55 -4.18
C ASP A 12 -3.41 -2.64 -5.01
N PHE A 13 -2.41 -2.28 -5.81
CA PHE A 13 -1.61 -3.25 -6.54
C PHE A 13 -0.87 -4.19 -5.59
N LEU A 14 -0.15 -3.62 -4.62
CA LEU A 14 0.68 -4.41 -3.68
C LEU A 14 -0.14 -5.32 -2.77
N ILE A 15 -1.32 -4.88 -2.30
CA ILE A 15 -2.15 -5.75 -1.45
C ILE A 15 -2.72 -6.94 -2.24
N LYS A 16 -3.08 -6.73 -3.52
CA LYS A 16 -3.50 -7.83 -4.41
C LYS A 16 -2.36 -8.81 -4.67
N ASP A 17 -1.14 -8.31 -4.86
CA ASP A 17 0.04 -9.16 -5.03
C ASP A 17 0.33 -9.95 -3.75
N ALA A 18 0.20 -9.31 -2.58
CA ALA A 18 0.35 -9.97 -1.28
C ALA A 18 -0.65 -11.12 -1.10
N GLU A 19 -1.91 -10.92 -1.50
CA GLU A 19 -2.96 -11.95 -1.50
C GLU A 19 -2.60 -13.12 -2.42
N ARG A 20 -2.11 -12.85 -3.64
CA ARG A 20 -1.66 -13.93 -4.55
C ARG A 20 -0.48 -14.72 -3.97
N HIS A 21 0.53 -14.05 -3.44
CA HIS A 21 1.68 -14.73 -2.83
C HIS A 21 1.31 -15.49 -1.55
N LEU A 22 0.26 -15.05 -0.84
CA LEU A 22 -0.28 -15.77 0.32
C LEU A 22 -0.87 -17.12 -0.12
N GLU A 23 -1.63 -17.13 -1.22
CA GLU A 23 -2.18 -18.35 -1.82
C GLU A 23 -1.07 -19.32 -2.29
N GLU A 24 0.06 -18.79 -2.75
CA GLU A 24 1.25 -19.55 -3.15
C GLU A 24 2.12 -20.02 -1.96
N GLY A 25 1.82 -19.56 -0.73
CA GLY A 25 2.57 -19.89 0.48
C GLY A 25 3.93 -19.19 0.60
N VAL A 26 4.15 -18.10 -0.14
CA VAL A 26 5.41 -17.33 -0.13
C VAL A 26 5.34 -16.20 0.90
N TYR A 27 5.33 -16.58 2.18
CA TYR A 27 5.00 -15.64 3.28
C TYR A 27 5.90 -14.41 3.40
N TRP A 28 7.19 -14.53 3.09
CA TRP A 28 8.13 -13.41 3.26
C TRP A 28 7.78 -12.23 2.34
N ILE A 29 7.40 -12.50 1.08
CA ILE A 29 7.04 -11.45 0.12
C ILE A 29 5.63 -10.95 0.39
N THR A 30 4.69 -11.82 0.80
CA THR A 30 3.37 -11.40 1.30
C THR A 30 3.49 -10.36 2.41
N CYS A 31 4.34 -10.60 3.41
CA CYS A 31 4.54 -9.65 4.50
C CYS A 31 5.15 -8.33 4.02
N PHE A 32 6.12 -8.40 3.11
CA PHE A 32 6.75 -7.21 2.54
C PHE A 32 5.75 -6.36 1.75
N GLU A 33 4.98 -6.97 0.85
CA GLU A 33 4.00 -6.28 0.01
C GLU A 33 2.86 -5.70 0.83
N ALA A 34 2.36 -6.42 1.83
CA ALA A 34 1.34 -5.92 2.74
C ALA A 34 1.84 -4.71 3.56
N GLN A 35 3.09 -4.75 4.04
CA GLN A 35 3.71 -3.60 4.71
C GLN A 35 3.81 -2.39 3.76
N GLN A 36 4.29 -2.62 2.54
CA GLN A 36 4.45 -1.55 1.55
C GLN A 36 3.09 -0.95 1.12
N ALA A 37 2.04 -1.77 0.98
CA ALA A 37 0.69 -1.27 0.74
C ALA A 37 0.21 -0.36 1.89
N ALA A 38 0.41 -0.77 3.14
CA ALA A 38 0.05 0.04 4.31
C ALA A 38 0.83 1.37 4.34
N GLU A 39 2.13 1.34 4.06
CA GLU A 39 2.97 2.56 3.97
C GLU A 39 2.43 3.54 2.92
N LEU A 40 2.04 3.05 1.75
CA LEU A 40 1.50 3.87 0.67
C LEU A 40 0.11 4.44 0.98
N TYR A 41 -0.76 3.66 1.62
CA TYR A 41 -2.05 4.18 2.10
C TYR A 41 -1.86 5.29 3.15
N LEU A 42 -0.93 5.10 4.09
CA LEU A 42 -0.61 6.10 5.09
C LEU A 42 0.01 7.34 4.46
N LYS A 43 0.85 7.18 3.43
CA LYS A 43 1.37 8.29 2.63
C LYS A 43 0.26 9.08 1.94
N ALA A 44 -0.68 8.39 1.30
CA ALA A 44 -1.83 9.01 0.65
C ALA A 44 -2.67 9.82 1.66
N LEU A 45 -2.92 9.23 2.84
CA LEU A 45 -3.65 9.87 3.93
C LEU A 45 -2.90 11.09 4.47
N HIS A 46 -1.59 10.97 4.69
CA HIS A 46 -0.79 12.05 5.24
C HIS A 46 -0.75 13.25 4.27
N LEU A 47 -0.50 13.00 2.98
CA LEU A 47 -0.54 14.05 1.95
C LEU A 47 -1.92 14.71 1.85
N ALA A 48 -3.00 13.94 1.95
CA ALA A 48 -4.36 14.49 1.90
C ALA A 48 -4.67 15.39 3.11
N LEU A 49 -4.02 15.16 4.26
CA LEU A 49 -4.23 15.91 5.50
C LEU A 49 -3.30 17.11 5.66
N THR A 50 -2.04 16.99 5.23
CA THR A 50 -0.99 17.97 5.54
C THR A 50 -0.34 18.59 4.32
N GLU A 51 -0.62 18.08 3.11
CA GLU A 51 0.10 18.38 1.86
C GLU A 51 1.62 18.11 1.94
N LEU A 52 2.06 17.39 2.98
CA LEU A 52 3.46 17.10 3.27
C LEU A 52 3.64 15.60 3.50
N HIS A 53 4.78 15.09 3.05
CA HIS A 53 5.24 13.75 3.41
C HIS A 53 6.77 13.78 3.54
N PRO A 54 7.34 13.34 4.68
CA PRO A 54 8.80 13.21 4.83
C PRO A 54 9.40 12.12 3.95
#